data_AF-A0A483QWM1-F1
#
_entry.id   AF-A0A483QWM1-F1
#
_cell.length_a   1.000
_cell.length_b   1.000
_cell.length_c   1.000
_cell.angle_alpha   90.00
_cell.angle_beta   90.00
_cell.angle_gamma   90.00
#
_symmetry.space_group_name_H-M   'P 1'
#
loop_
_entity.id
_entity.type
_entity.pdbx_description
1 polymer ?
#
loop_
_entity_poly.entity_id
_entity_poly.type
_entity_poly.pdbx_seq_one_letter_code
_entity_poly.pdbx_strand_id
1 'polypeptide(L)'
;GHMSWADGTMELPDDETYGGLIKKCVHLVSGHEQRLCFPLDSVRRANGKYPPCATEVVYPGMHSDIGGGYPPGDQGKANGENDSLLLSQVVLNDLYSASFQAGAPLKVPVDTLPVDLKKDAWRAMHPDLIKQFDTDIPLVNRFNAWRELTLGQTTPKTFDPEAASHYEPPAAGGSLETVIAEQMAWITAWRIDRYARGSMLKTPFYQRAKNTEALPAARKAAEEVRDEKQAAVLRARQNQIANQPPDRMDELVLQPGVKDFDPKMDQTQLFDAAKEFGKDYHDGYRIPDNLAQLVLDTVLQPV
;
A
#
# COMPACT_ATOMS: atom_id res chain seq x y z
N GLY A 1 19.51 4.69 3.09
CA GLY A 1 19.80 3.52 2.24
C GLY A 1 19.14 2.28 2.79
N HIS A 2 19.74 1.10 2.60
CA HIS A 2 19.33 -0.12 3.29
C HIS A 2 19.54 0.01 4.80
N MET A 3 18.71 -0.68 5.59
CA MET A 3 19.00 -0.92 7.00
C MET A 3 20.13 -1.94 7.11
N SER A 4 20.89 -1.94 8.22
CA SER A 4 22.07 -2.80 8.36
C SER A 4 21.79 -4.32 8.24
N TRP A 5 20.57 -4.76 8.58
CA TRP A 5 20.16 -6.16 8.42
C TRP A 5 19.76 -6.50 6.98
N ALA A 6 19.48 -5.49 6.16
CA ALA A 6 19.07 -5.62 4.76
C ALA A 6 20.28 -5.63 3.79
N ASP A 7 21.41 -5.08 4.22
CA ASP A 7 22.65 -5.04 3.45
C ASP A 7 23.10 -6.46 3.05
N GLY A 8 23.07 -6.76 1.75
CA GLY A 8 23.46 -8.07 1.20
C GLY A 8 22.48 -9.21 1.49
N THR A 9 21.27 -8.91 1.98
CA THR A 9 20.26 -9.93 2.33
C THR A 9 18.93 -9.78 1.58
N MET A 10 18.78 -8.75 0.73
CA MET A 10 17.58 -8.57 -0.10
C MET A 10 17.49 -9.57 -1.25
N GLU A 11 18.63 -10.01 -1.79
CA GLU A 11 18.64 -11.00 -2.87
C GLU A 11 18.10 -12.35 -2.37
N LEU A 12 17.09 -12.89 -3.06
CA LEU A 12 16.54 -14.21 -2.72
C LEU A 12 17.61 -15.30 -2.85
N PRO A 13 17.61 -16.31 -1.95
CA PRO A 13 18.52 -17.45 -1.99
C PRO A 13 18.77 -17.99 -3.40
N ASP A 14 20.04 -18.23 -3.71
CA ASP A 14 20.45 -18.70 -5.02
C ASP A 14 19.91 -20.11 -5.32
N ASP A 15 19.44 -20.32 -6.55
CA ASP A 15 18.83 -21.58 -6.96
C ASP A 15 19.87 -22.67 -7.28
N GLU A 16 21.12 -22.31 -7.61
CA GLU A 16 22.18 -23.31 -7.83
C GLU A 16 22.62 -23.91 -6.50
N THR A 17 22.72 -23.07 -5.46
CA THR A 17 23.16 -23.48 -4.12
C THR A 17 22.01 -24.03 -3.27
N TYR A 18 20.85 -23.38 -3.30
CA TYR A 18 19.69 -23.68 -2.46
C TYR A 18 18.47 -24.10 -3.29
N GLY A 19 18.71 -24.79 -4.39
CA GLY A 19 17.68 -25.23 -5.34
C GLY A 19 16.46 -25.84 -4.65
N GLY A 20 15.29 -25.23 -4.90
CA GLY A 20 14.03 -25.68 -4.33
C GLY A 20 13.77 -25.28 -2.89
N LEU A 21 14.60 -24.44 -2.26
CA LEU A 21 14.30 -23.85 -0.96
C LEU A 21 13.05 -22.97 -1.03
N ILE A 22 13.02 -22.05 -2.01
CA ILE A 22 11.85 -21.20 -2.30
C ILE A 22 11.05 -21.84 -3.43
N LYS A 23 9.78 -22.17 -3.16
CA LYS A 23 8.88 -22.79 -4.14
C LYS A 23 8.17 -21.75 -5.01
N LYS A 24 7.81 -20.61 -4.42
CA LYS A 24 7.11 -19.51 -5.09
C LYS A 24 7.41 -18.21 -4.34
N CYS A 25 7.73 -17.17 -5.09
CA CYS A 25 7.80 -15.79 -4.62
C CYS A 25 6.92 -14.95 -5.55
N VAL A 26 6.07 -14.11 -4.97
CA VAL A 26 5.30 -13.10 -5.69
C VAL A 26 5.59 -11.77 -5.05
N HIS A 27 6.11 -10.83 -5.84
CA HIS A 27 6.43 -9.48 -5.40
C HIS A 27 5.52 -8.49 -6.13
N LEU A 28 4.62 -7.85 -5.40
CA LEU A 28 3.66 -6.89 -5.94
C LEU A 28 4.18 -5.49 -5.64
N VAL A 29 4.51 -4.72 -6.67
CA VAL A 29 5.24 -3.45 -6.54
C VAL A 29 4.43 -2.25 -7.00
N SER A 30 4.69 -1.10 -6.39
CA SER A 30 4.05 0.16 -6.75
C SER A 30 4.65 0.74 -8.03
N GLY A 31 3.79 1.12 -8.98
CA GLY A 31 4.17 1.82 -10.20
C GLY A 31 4.27 3.35 -10.06
N HIS A 32 3.81 3.93 -8.94
CA HIS A 32 3.70 5.39 -8.78
C HIS A 32 4.41 5.96 -7.55
N GLU A 33 4.99 5.14 -6.66
CA GLU A 33 5.74 5.62 -5.51
C GLU A 33 7.03 6.35 -5.93
N GLN A 34 7.33 7.48 -5.30
CA GLN A 34 8.43 8.37 -5.70
C GLN A 34 9.19 8.97 -4.50
N ARG A 35 8.78 8.68 -3.27
CA ARG A 35 9.43 9.22 -2.08
C ARG A 35 10.81 8.61 -1.91
N LEU A 36 11.81 9.45 -1.68
CA LEU A 36 13.20 9.04 -1.44
C LEU A 36 13.34 8.13 -0.20
N CYS A 37 12.41 8.25 0.76
CA CYS A 37 12.37 7.40 1.95
C CYS A 37 11.72 6.02 1.73
N PHE A 38 11.25 5.72 0.51
CA PHE A 38 10.67 4.42 0.13
C PHE A 38 11.26 3.90 -1.20
N PRO A 39 12.59 3.65 -1.27
CA PRO A 39 13.17 3.00 -2.44
C PRO A 39 12.62 1.57 -2.61
N LEU A 40 12.49 1.12 -3.85
CA LEU A 40 12.07 -0.24 -4.19
C LEU A 40 13.29 -1.18 -4.27
N ASP A 41 13.23 -2.30 -3.56
CA ASP A 41 14.12 -3.44 -3.75
C ASP A 41 13.44 -4.50 -4.63
N SER A 42 13.86 -4.58 -5.90
CA SER A 42 13.33 -5.58 -6.83
C SER A 42 13.86 -6.98 -6.49
N VAL A 43 13.05 -8.01 -6.74
CA VAL A 43 13.50 -9.42 -6.66
C VAL A 43 14.39 -9.83 -7.84
N ARG A 44 14.64 -8.93 -8.79
CA ARG A 44 15.59 -9.12 -9.89
C ARG A 44 17.02 -9.07 -9.36
N ARG A 45 17.82 -10.10 -9.65
CA ARG A 45 19.21 -10.20 -9.19
C ARG A 45 20.13 -9.21 -9.89
N ALA A 46 21.33 -9.01 -9.34
CA ALA A 46 22.35 -8.13 -9.90
C ALA A 46 22.76 -8.48 -11.35
N ASN A 47 22.58 -9.74 -11.77
CA ASN A 47 22.81 -10.18 -13.15
C ASN A 47 21.68 -9.82 -14.13
N GLY A 48 20.66 -9.08 -13.68
CA GLY A 48 19.51 -8.64 -14.45
C GLY A 48 18.41 -9.69 -14.66
N LYS A 49 18.52 -10.87 -14.04
CA LYS A 49 17.54 -11.96 -14.18
C LYS A 49 16.67 -12.09 -12.94
N TYR A 50 15.42 -12.46 -13.17
CA TYR A 50 14.52 -12.89 -12.10
C TYR A 50 14.81 -14.35 -11.72
N PRO A 51 14.79 -14.71 -10.42
CA PRO A 51 14.80 -16.10 -9.98
C PRO A 51 13.62 -16.87 -10.60
N PRO A 52 13.77 -18.15 -11.02
CA PRO A 52 12.68 -18.91 -11.63
C PRO A 52 11.45 -19.08 -10.72
N CYS A 53 11.65 -19.04 -9.40
CA CYS A 53 10.57 -19.12 -8.42
C CYS A 53 9.80 -17.80 -8.25
N ALA A 54 10.33 -16.68 -8.76
CA ALA A 54 9.84 -15.34 -8.48
C ALA A 54 9.03 -14.75 -9.64
N THR A 55 7.97 -14.03 -9.30
CA THR A 55 7.18 -13.22 -10.23
C THR A 55 7.02 -11.83 -9.63
N GLU A 56 7.49 -10.80 -10.32
CA GLU A 56 7.35 -9.40 -9.91
C GLU A 56 6.31 -8.70 -10.79
N VAL A 57 5.32 -8.05 -10.17
CA VAL A 57 4.16 -7.51 -10.85
C VAL A 57 3.94 -6.06 -10.44
N VAL A 58 3.86 -5.15 -11.41
CA VAL A 58 3.65 -3.72 -11.18
C VAL A 58 2.15 -3.41 -11.08
N TYR A 59 1.75 -2.73 -10.02
CA TYR A 59 0.38 -2.27 -9.76
C TYR A 59 0.30 -0.74 -9.72
N PRO A 60 -0.88 -0.15 -10.00
CA PRO A 60 -1.08 1.27 -9.85
C PRO A 60 -1.17 1.66 -8.38
N GLY A 61 -0.68 2.85 -8.08
CA GLY A 61 -0.82 3.50 -6.77
C GLY A 61 0.51 3.69 -6.09
N MET A 62 0.50 4.38 -4.95
CA MET A 62 1.65 4.60 -4.07
C MET A 62 1.92 3.37 -3.19
N HIS A 63 2.89 3.45 -2.28
CA HIS A 63 3.27 2.34 -1.39
C HIS A 63 2.08 1.62 -0.71
N SER A 64 1.23 2.35 0.03
CA SER A 64 0.10 1.75 0.76
C SER A 64 -1.14 1.52 -0.10
N ASP A 65 -1.17 2.00 -1.35
CA ASP A 65 -2.17 1.54 -2.32
C ASP A 65 -1.88 0.08 -2.75
N ILE A 66 -0.66 -0.42 -2.51
CA ILE A 66 -0.27 -1.81 -2.75
C ILE A 66 -0.37 -2.61 -1.45
N GLY A 67 0.39 -2.22 -0.42
CA GLY A 67 0.47 -2.96 0.84
C GLY A 67 -0.77 -2.86 1.74
N GLY A 68 -1.70 -1.96 1.42
CA GLY A 68 -2.80 -1.58 2.30
C GLY A 68 -2.37 -0.63 3.43
N GLY A 69 -3.36 -0.07 4.13
CA GLY A 69 -3.15 0.80 5.29
C GLY A 69 -3.79 2.19 5.20
N TYR A 70 -4.21 2.62 3.99
CA TYR A 70 -5.08 3.79 3.88
C TYR A 70 -6.52 3.44 4.30
N PRO A 71 -7.15 4.22 5.20
CA PRO A 71 -8.56 4.03 5.51
C PRO A 71 -9.48 4.65 4.43
N PRO A 72 -10.76 4.23 4.35
CA PRO A 72 -11.75 4.90 3.52
C PRO A 72 -11.83 6.41 3.79
N GLY A 73 -11.83 7.20 2.72
CA GLY A 73 -11.90 8.66 2.77
C GLY A 73 -10.57 9.39 2.96
N ASP A 74 -9.45 8.69 3.19
CA ASP A 74 -8.13 9.34 3.33
C ASP A 74 -7.74 10.02 2.01
N GLN A 75 -7.31 11.29 2.07
CA GLN A 75 -7.07 12.12 0.89
C GLN A 75 -8.31 12.24 -0.04
N GLY A 76 -9.51 11.98 0.49
CA GLY A 76 -10.76 11.94 -0.27
C GLY A 76 -10.82 10.81 -1.29
N LYS A 77 -10.03 9.75 -1.11
CA LYS A 77 -10.05 8.50 -1.90
C LYS A 77 -10.98 7.47 -1.24
N ALA A 78 -11.45 6.48 -2.01
CA ALA A 78 -12.27 5.37 -1.50
C ALA A 78 -13.39 5.79 -0.51
N ASN A 79 -14.20 6.80 -0.88
CA ASN A 79 -15.29 7.30 -0.01
C ASN A 79 -16.48 6.30 -0.02
N GLY A 80 -16.31 5.16 0.62
CA GLY A 80 -17.34 4.15 0.89
C GLY A 80 -17.52 3.92 2.38
N GLU A 81 -18.51 3.09 2.75
CA GLU A 81 -18.77 2.70 4.14
C GLU A 81 -17.78 1.64 4.65
N ASN A 82 -17.06 0.98 3.74
CA ASN A 82 -16.12 -0.09 3.98
C ASN A 82 -14.89 0.04 3.06
N ASP A 83 -14.03 -0.97 3.10
CA ASP A 83 -12.75 -1.00 2.41
C ASP A 83 -12.86 -1.36 0.93
N SER A 84 -14.04 -1.71 0.42
CA SER A 84 -14.21 -2.32 -0.91
C SER A 84 -13.84 -1.40 -2.09
N LEU A 85 -13.70 -0.09 -1.85
CA LEU A 85 -13.25 0.91 -2.81
C LEU A 85 -11.75 1.23 -2.73
N LEU A 86 -11.01 0.67 -1.76
CA LEU A 86 -9.56 0.88 -1.62
C LEU A 86 -8.81 0.16 -2.73
N LEU A 87 -7.83 0.84 -3.34
CA LEU A 87 -7.05 0.26 -4.44
C LEU A 87 -6.29 -1.01 -4.02
N SER A 88 -5.85 -1.05 -2.76
CA SER A 88 -5.17 -2.19 -2.16
C SER A 88 -6.03 -3.47 -2.10
N GLN A 89 -7.37 -3.38 -2.22
CA GLN A 89 -8.21 -4.57 -2.25
C GLN A 89 -7.92 -5.46 -3.46
N VAL A 90 -7.51 -4.86 -4.59
CA VAL A 90 -7.12 -5.64 -5.78
C VAL A 90 -5.86 -6.46 -5.47
N VAL A 91 -4.85 -5.80 -4.91
CA VAL A 91 -3.57 -6.41 -4.54
C VAL A 91 -3.74 -7.46 -3.44
N LEU A 92 -4.59 -7.20 -2.46
CA LEU A 92 -4.96 -8.14 -1.39
C LEU A 92 -5.54 -9.43 -1.96
N ASN A 93 -6.50 -9.32 -2.89
CA ASN A 93 -7.14 -10.48 -3.50
C ASN A 93 -6.16 -11.27 -4.39
N ASP A 94 -5.28 -10.59 -5.13
CA ASP A 94 -4.25 -11.25 -5.94
C ASP A 94 -3.22 -11.96 -5.07
N LEU A 95 -2.78 -11.35 -3.95
CA LEU A 95 -1.88 -11.98 -2.99
C LEU A 95 -2.53 -13.20 -2.31
N TYR A 96 -3.81 -13.08 -1.93
CA TYR A 96 -4.58 -14.19 -1.36
C TYR A 96 -4.67 -15.36 -2.35
N SER A 97 -5.02 -15.07 -3.61
CA SER A 97 -5.13 -16.07 -4.66
C SER A 97 -3.79 -16.79 -4.91
N ALA A 98 -2.71 -16.02 -5.10
CA ALA A 98 -1.38 -16.58 -5.32
C ALA A 98 -0.88 -17.42 -4.13
N SER A 99 -1.14 -16.95 -2.90
CA SER A 99 -0.79 -17.68 -1.68
C SER A 99 -1.58 -18.98 -1.53
N PHE A 100 -2.90 -18.91 -1.79
CA PHE A 100 -3.78 -20.08 -1.71
C PHE A 100 -3.39 -21.15 -2.73
N GLN A 101 -3.12 -20.76 -3.97
CA GLN A 101 -2.65 -21.65 -5.04
C GLN A 101 -1.28 -22.28 -4.71
N ALA A 102 -0.42 -21.55 -4.00
CA ALA A 102 0.86 -22.08 -3.51
C ALA A 102 0.71 -22.99 -2.27
N GLY A 103 -0.51 -23.22 -1.78
CA GLY A 103 -0.81 -24.12 -0.66
C GLY A 103 -0.79 -23.48 0.72
N ALA A 104 -0.84 -22.14 0.82
CA ALA A 104 -0.99 -21.47 2.10
C ALA A 104 -2.32 -21.89 2.77
N PRO A 105 -2.33 -22.18 4.08
CA PRO A 105 -3.51 -22.66 4.80
C PRO A 105 -4.50 -21.53 5.12
N LEU A 106 -4.98 -20.84 4.08
CA LEU A 106 -5.92 -19.73 4.22
C LEU A 106 -7.36 -20.24 4.31
N LYS A 107 -8.18 -19.47 5.03
CA LYS A 107 -9.62 -19.71 5.13
C LYS A 107 -10.31 -19.33 3.82
N VAL A 108 -11.44 -19.97 3.52
CA VAL A 108 -12.25 -19.69 2.32
C VAL A 108 -13.70 -19.38 2.72
N PRO A 109 -14.52 -18.74 1.86
CA PRO A 109 -15.96 -18.62 2.11
C PRO A 109 -16.59 -20.01 2.31
N VAL A 110 -17.50 -20.15 3.29
CA VAL A 110 -18.06 -21.46 3.66
C VAL A 110 -18.76 -22.17 2.48
N ASP A 111 -19.32 -21.39 1.56
CA ASP A 111 -20.04 -21.91 0.40
C ASP A 111 -19.12 -22.49 -0.68
N THR A 112 -17.82 -22.17 -0.65
CA THR A 112 -16.83 -22.75 -1.56
C THR A 112 -16.21 -24.05 -1.02
N LEU A 113 -16.49 -24.43 0.23
CA LEU A 113 -15.99 -25.68 0.81
C LEU A 113 -16.74 -26.90 0.24
N PRO A 114 -16.02 -27.99 -0.09
CA PRO A 114 -16.62 -29.31 -0.30
C PRO A 114 -17.52 -29.73 0.87
N VAL A 115 -18.61 -30.45 0.57
CA VAL A 115 -19.65 -30.81 1.56
C VAL A 115 -19.08 -31.53 2.78
N ASP A 116 -18.11 -32.41 2.58
CA ASP A 116 -17.42 -33.17 3.63
C ASP A 116 -16.50 -32.30 4.51
N LEU A 117 -16.05 -31.14 4.00
CA LEU A 117 -15.21 -30.18 4.72
C LEU A 117 -16.01 -29.06 5.39
N LYS A 118 -17.31 -28.89 5.10
CA LYS A 118 -18.15 -27.86 5.75
C LYS A 118 -18.26 -28.02 7.27
N LYS A 119 -18.01 -29.23 7.80
CA LYS A 119 -17.94 -29.50 9.25
C LYS A 119 -16.72 -28.85 9.92
N ASP A 120 -15.67 -28.57 9.16
CA ASP A 120 -14.41 -28.01 9.65
C ASP A 120 -14.52 -26.47 9.70
N ALA A 121 -15.28 -25.94 10.67
CA ALA A 121 -15.56 -24.50 10.77
C ALA A 121 -14.29 -23.62 10.82
N TRP A 122 -13.15 -24.17 11.27
CA TRP A 122 -11.87 -23.48 11.29
C TRP A 122 -11.31 -23.15 9.89
N ARG A 123 -11.78 -23.82 8.83
CA ARG A 123 -11.46 -23.54 7.42
C ARG A 123 -12.28 -22.40 6.82
N ALA A 124 -13.42 -22.08 7.44
CA ALA A 124 -14.35 -21.09 6.90
C ALA A 124 -13.99 -19.67 7.36
N MET A 125 -14.07 -18.71 6.44
CA MET A 125 -14.02 -17.29 6.77
C MET A 125 -15.26 -16.89 7.58
N HIS A 126 -15.04 -16.10 8.63
CA HIS A 126 -16.14 -15.43 9.33
C HIS A 126 -16.75 -14.35 8.42
N PRO A 127 -18.06 -14.02 8.51
CA PRO A 127 -18.68 -13.00 7.66
C PRO A 127 -17.96 -11.65 7.64
N ASP A 128 -17.40 -11.20 8.77
CA ASP A 128 -16.64 -9.96 8.82
C ASP A 128 -15.28 -10.05 8.12
N LEU A 129 -14.68 -11.24 8.06
CA LEU A 129 -13.47 -11.46 7.28
C LEU A 129 -13.78 -11.44 5.78
N ILE A 130 -14.91 -12.02 5.35
CA ILE A 130 -15.33 -11.96 3.95
C ILE A 130 -15.44 -10.50 3.49
N LYS A 131 -16.07 -9.64 4.30
CA LYS A 131 -16.19 -8.19 4.02
C LYS A 131 -14.85 -7.47 3.88
N GLN A 132 -13.79 -7.94 4.55
CA GLN A 132 -12.45 -7.36 4.43
C GLN A 132 -11.78 -7.68 3.09
N PHE A 133 -12.27 -8.68 2.35
CA PHE A 133 -11.80 -9.02 1.01
C PHE A 133 -12.70 -8.47 -0.11
N ASP A 134 -13.82 -7.84 0.24
CA ASP A 134 -14.77 -7.32 -0.74
C ASP A 134 -14.10 -6.29 -1.68
N THR A 135 -14.54 -6.29 -2.93
CA THR A 135 -14.18 -5.31 -3.95
C THR A 135 -15.42 -4.80 -4.64
N ASP A 136 -15.55 -3.48 -4.71
CA ASP A 136 -16.70 -2.84 -5.36
C ASP A 136 -16.51 -2.74 -6.88
N ILE A 137 -17.59 -2.88 -7.64
CA ILE A 137 -17.56 -2.82 -9.12
C ILE A 137 -16.88 -1.53 -9.65
N PRO A 138 -17.13 -0.33 -9.08
CA PRO A 138 -16.40 0.87 -9.49
C PRO A 138 -14.88 0.79 -9.35
N LEU A 139 -14.37 0.09 -8.33
CA LEU A 139 -12.93 -0.12 -8.16
C LEU A 139 -12.40 -1.03 -9.27
N VAL A 140 -13.04 -2.18 -9.47
CA VAL A 140 -12.67 -3.15 -10.51
C VAL A 140 -12.65 -2.50 -11.90
N ASN A 141 -13.68 -1.70 -12.22
CA ASN A 141 -13.75 -0.99 -13.50
C ASN A 141 -12.62 0.04 -13.67
N ARG A 142 -12.25 0.78 -12.62
CA ARG A 142 -11.16 1.76 -12.68
C ARG A 142 -9.79 1.08 -12.80
N PHE A 143 -9.59 -0.01 -12.08
CA PHE A 143 -8.35 -0.79 -12.16
C PHE A 143 -8.17 -1.38 -13.56
N ASN A 144 -9.22 -1.98 -14.12
CA ASN A 144 -9.17 -2.50 -15.49
C ASN A 144 -9.02 -1.39 -16.53
N ALA A 145 -9.64 -0.22 -16.34
CA ALA A 145 -9.40 0.94 -17.21
C ALA A 145 -7.93 1.40 -17.18
N TRP A 146 -7.26 1.35 -16.02
CA TRP A 146 -5.82 1.61 -15.94
C TRP A 146 -5.01 0.57 -16.73
N ARG A 147 -5.34 -0.72 -16.61
CA ARG A 147 -4.68 -1.80 -17.38
C ARG A 147 -4.84 -1.61 -18.89
N GLU A 148 -6.05 -1.32 -19.34
CA GLU A 148 -6.35 -1.13 -20.76
C GLU A 148 -5.68 0.13 -21.32
N LEU A 149 -5.85 1.26 -20.64
CA LEU A 149 -5.41 2.56 -21.15
C LEU A 149 -3.90 2.75 -21.07
N THR A 150 -3.28 2.31 -19.97
CA THR A 150 -1.86 2.61 -19.70
C THR A 150 -0.93 1.48 -20.10
N LEU A 151 -1.42 0.23 -20.14
CA LEU A 151 -0.62 -0.96 -20.46
C LEU A 151 -1.05 -1.62 -21.78
N GLY A 152 -2.09 -1.14 -22.46
CA GLY A 152 -2.60 -1.72 -23.71
C GLY A 152 -3.14 -3.14 -23.55
N GLN A 153 -3.48 -3.56 -22.33
CA GLN A 153 -4.03 -4.88 -22.05
C GLN A 153 -5.49 -4.99 -22.50
N THR A 154 -5.99 -6.21 -22.64
CA THR A 154 -7.41 -6.47 -22.91
C THR A 154 -8.08 -7.03 -21.66
N THR A 155 -9.19 -6.43 -21.21
CA THR A 155 -10.04 -7.05 -20.20
C THR A 155 -11.04 -7.99 -20.88
N PRO A 156 -11.06 -9.29 -20.54
CA PRO A 156 -12.09 -10.21 -21.05
C PRO A 156 -13.48 -9.72 -20.64
N LYS A 157 -14.42 -9.69 -21.61
CA LYS A 157 -15.83 -9.34 -21.34
C LYS A 157 -16.63 -10.50 -20.75
N THR A 158 -16.13 -11.72 -20.92
CA THR A 158 -16.71 -12.96 -20.42
C THR A 158 -15.58 -13.80 -19.84
N PHE A 159 -15.86 -14.45 -18.73
CA PHE A 159 -14.92 -15.36 -18.09
C PHE A 159 -15.51 -16.77 -18.12
N ASP A 160 -14.71 -17.70 -18.59
CA ASP A 160 -14.92 -19.11 -18.30
C ASP A 160 -14.65 -19.33 -16.79
N PRO A 161 -15.54 -19.97 -16.03
CA PRO A 161 -15.34 -20.20 -14.59
C PRO A 161 -14.00 -20.84 -14.24
N GLU A 162 -13.48 -21.73 -15.10
CA GLU A 162 -12.17 -22.36 -14.89
C GLU A 162 -11.04 -21.33 -15.08
N ALA A 163 -11.07 -20.54 -16.16
CA ALA A 163 -10.16 -19.42 -16.36
C ALA A 163 -10.26 -18.33 -15.27
N ALA A 164 -11.43 -18.13 -14.66
CA ALA A 164 -11.62 -17.17 -13.56
C ALA A 164 -11.00 -17.65 -12.24
N SER A 165 -10.79 -18.97 -12.09
CA SER A 165 -10.22 -19.57 -10.87
C SER A 165 -8.70 -19.38 -10.77
N HIS A 166 -8.06 -18.94 -11.85
CA HIS A 166 -6.62 -18.77 -11.94
C HIS A 166 -6.24 -17.51 -12.71
N TYR A 167 -5.53 -16.60 -12.06
CA TYR A 167 -4.99 -15.40 -12.69
C TYR A 167 -3.47 -15.51 -12.82
N GLU A 168 -2.99 -15.45 -14.05
CA GLU A 168 -1.58 -15.26 -14.36
C GLU A 168 -1.36 -13.81 -14.82
N PRO A 169 -0.49 -13.04 -14.15
CA PRO A 169 -0.19 -11.68 -14.58
C PRO A 169 0.50 -11.72 -15.94
N PRO A 170 0.07 -10.90 -16.93
CA PRO A 170 0.71 -10.86 -18.24
C PRO A 170 2.14 -10.33 -18.12
N ALA A 171 3.05 -10.89 -18.93
CA ALA A 171 4.41 -10.38 -19.03
C ALA A 171 4.40 -8.91 -19.50
N ALA A 172 5.17 -8.06 -18.82
CA ALA A 172 5.30 -6.67 -19.22
C ALA A 172 6.01 -6.56 -20.59
N GLY A 173 5.64 -5.52 -21.35
CA GLY A 173 6.26 -5.23 -22.65
C GLY A 173 7.69 -4.68 -22.58
N GLY A 174 8.25 -4.49 -21.38
CA GLY A 174 9.57 -3.89 -21.16
C GLY A 174 10.17 -4.30 -19.81
N SER A 175 11.35 -3.74 -19.49
CA SER A 175 11.97 -3.94 -18.17
C SER A 175 11.20 -3.20 -17.07
N LEU A 176 11.47 -3.53 -15.82
CA LEU A 176 10.88 -2.84 -14.66
C LEU A 176 11.07 -1.32 -14.78
N GLU A 177 12.27 -0.87 -15.13
CA GLU A 177 12.59 0.55 -15.28
C GLU A 177 11.72 1.23 -16.34
N THR A 178 11.54 0.60 -17.51
CA THR A 178 10.70 1.15 -18.57
C THR A 178 9.24 1.24 -18.11
N VAL A 179 8.72 0.18 -17.47
CA VAL A 179 7.35 0.17 -16.97
C VAL A 179 7.15 1.25 -15.89
N ILE A 180 8.07 1.37 -14.93
CA ILE A 180 8.01 2.40 -13.91
C ILE A 180 8.09 3.80 -14.54
N ALA A 181 8.99 4.02 -15.50
CA ALA A 181 9.10 5.30 -16.19
C ALA A 181 7.80 5.69 -16.93
N GLU A 182 7.15 4.72 -17.60
CA GLU A 182 5.86 4.93 -18.27
C GLU A 182 4.74 5.24 -17.26
N GLN A 183 4.65 4.51 -16.15
CA GLN A 183 3.66 4.78 -15.10
C GLN A 183 3.90 6.13 -14.40
N MET A 184 5.16 6.50 -14.18
CA MET A 184 5.54 7.83 -13.71
C MET A 184 5.11 8.92 -14.69
N ALA A 185 5.22 8.70 -15.99
CA ALA A 185 4.74 9.64 -17.00
C ALA A 185 3.21 9.82 -16.94
N TRP A 186 2.46 8.72 -16.78
CA TRP A 186 1.00 8.77 -16.64
C TRP A 186 0.54 9.56 -15.40
N ILE A 187 1.11 9.29 -14.23
CA ILE A 187 0.75 10.05 -13.02
C ILE A 187 1.23 11.50 -13.11
N THR A 188 2.35 11.78 -13.78
CA THR A 188 2.82 13.14 -14.06
C THR A 188 1.83 13.88 -14.96
N ALA A 189 1.32 13.25 -16.01
CA ALA A 189 0.28 13.83 -16.87
C ALA A 189 -0.99 14.17 -16.09
N TRP A 190 -1.41 13.29 -15.18
CA TRP A 190 -2.53 13.57 -14.27
C TRP A 190 -2.24 14.79 -13.37
N ARG A 191 -1.03 14.89 -12.81
CA ARG A 191 -0.62 16.02 -11.94
C ARG A 191 -0.48 17.33 -12.71
N ILE A 192 -0.07 17.33 -13.98
CA ILE A 192 -0.04 18.55 -14.81
C ILE A 192 -1.42 19.19 -14.84
N ASP A 193 -2.47 18.41 -15.12
CA ASP A 193 -3.82 18.96 -15.15
C ASP A 193 -4.34 19.29 -13.74
N ARG A 194 -4.23 18.34 -12.81
CA ARG A 194 -4.86 18.47 -11.49
C ARG A 194 -4.13 19.48 -10.61
N TYR A 195 -2.81 19.39 -10.55
CA TYR A 195 -1.98 20.21 -9.67
C TYR A 195 -1.54 21.50 -10.36
N ALA A 196 -0.71 21.41 -11.41
CA ALA A 196 -0.11 22.60 -12.01
C ALA A 196 -1.15 23.54 -12.64
N ARG A 197 -2.16 23.02 -13.34
CA ARG A 197 -3.28 23.82 -13.88
C ARG A 197 -4.41 24.08 -12.89
N GLY A 198 -4.30 23.58 -11.65
CA GLY A 198 -5.24 23.84 -10.56
C GLY A 198 -6.62 23.19 -10.71
N SER A 199 -6.82 22.25 -11.65
CA SER A 199 -8.14 21.64 -11.84
C SER A 199 -8.58 20.76 -10.65
N MET A 200 -7.63 20.33 -9.79
CA MET A 200 -7.87 19.59 -8.55
C MET A 200 -8.94 20.24 -7.67
N LEU A 201 -8.95 21.58 -7.53
CA LEU A 201 -9.85 22.29 -6.63
C LEU A 201 -11.34 22.05 -6.93
N LYS A 202 -11.65 21.68 -8.18
CA LYS A 202 -13.01 21.40 -8.66
C LYS A 202 -13.36 19.90 -8.64
N THR A 203 -12.42 19.04 -8.26
CA THR A 203 -12.61 17.60 -8.30
C THR A 203 -13.22 17.05 -7.01
N PRO A 204 -14.06 16.00 -7.09
CA PRO A 204 -14.67 15.41 -5.90
C PRO A 204 -13.68 14.85 -4.87
N PHE A 205 -12.51 14.36 -5.27
CA PHE A 205 -11.55 13.80 -4.31
C PHE A 205 -11.02 14.90 -3.38
N TYR A 206 -10.61 16.05 -3.92
CA TYR A 206 -10.13 17.16 -3.12
C TYR A 206 -11.23 17.77 -2.24
N GLN A 207 -12.44 17.95 -2.80
CA GLN A 207 -13.57 18.51 -2.05
C GLN A 207 -14.02 17.63 -0.87
N ARG A 208 -13.81 16.31 -0.95
CA ARG A 208 -14.16 15.36 0.11
C ARG A 208 -13.02 15.04 1.06
N ALA A 209 -11.79 15.44 0.76
CA ALA A 209 -10.64 15.21 1.62
C ALA A 209 -10.83 15.93 2.97
N LYS A 210 -10.41 15.29 4.07
CA LYS A 210 -10.60 15.84 5.42
C LYS A 210 -9.59 16.96 5.68
N ASN A 211 -9.97 17.94 6.49
CA ASN A 211 -9.09 19.06 6.84
C ASN A 211 -9.40 19.66 8.22
N THR A 212 -9.90 18.83 9.14
CA THR A 212 -10.39 19.25 10.46
C THR A 212 -9.28 19.75 11.39
N GLU A 213 -8.02 19.38 11.12
CA GLU A 213 -6.87 19.66 12.00
C GLU A 213 -5.83 20.55 11.30
N ALA A 214 -6.25 21.30 10.28
CA ALA A 214 -5.39 22.23 9.54
C ALA A 214 -4.86 23.37 10.43
N LEU A 215 -5.74 23.95 11.26
CA LEU A 215 -5.41 25.06 12.15
C LEU A 215 -4.58 24.57 13.36
N PRO A 216 -3.53 25.32 13.77
CA PRO A 216 -2.66 24.92 14.88
C PRO A 216 -3.41 24.58 16.18
N ALA A 217 -4.47 25.34 16.52
CA ALA A 217 -5.25 25.09 17.73
C ALA A 217 -6.05 23.77 17.66
N ALA A 218 -6.68 23.48 16.51
CA ALA A 218 -7.43 22.24 16.30
C ALA A 218 -6.49 21.03 16.31
N ARG A 219 -5.32 21.16 15.68
CA ARG A 219 -4.28 20.14 15.67
C ARG A 219 -3.80 19.80 17.08
N LYS A 220 -3.46 20.83 17.86
CA LYS A 220 -3.00 20.66 19.24
C LYS A 220 -4.06 19.97 20.11
N ALA A 221 -5.33 20.37 19.98
CA ALA A 221 -6.41 19.73 20.70
C ALA A 221 -6.58 18.24 20.32
N ALA A 222 -6.43 17.90 19.03
CA ALA A 222 -6.48 16.51 18.58
C ALA A 222 -5.29 15.67 19.09
N GLU A 223 -4.10 16.27 19.15
CA GLU A 223 -2.90 15.66 19.72
C GLU A 223 -3.08 15.36 21.21
N GLU A 224 -3.57 16.32 21.99
CA GLU A 224 -3.89 16.16 23.42
C GLU A 224 -4.87 14.98 23.64
N VAL A 225 -5.92 14.87 22.82
CA VAL A 225 -6.88 13.74 22.88
C VAL A 225 -6.22 12.40 22.56
N ARG A 226 -5.31 12.35 21.59
CA ARG A 226 -4.54 11.14 21.28
C ARG A 226 -3.64 10.76 22.45
N ASP A 227 -2.94 11.72 23.03
CA ASP A 227 -2.00 11.50 24.12
C ASP A 227 -2.68 11.04 25.41
N GLU A 228 -3.90 11.53 25.69
CA GLU A 228 -4.73 11.00 26.77
C GLU A 228 -5.05 9.51 26.58
N LYS A 229 -5.37 9.10 25.35
CA LYS A 229 -5.59 7.68 25.02
C LYS A 229 -4.30 6.87 25.16
N GLN A 230 -3.16 7.41 24.74
CA GLN A 230 -1.87 6.75 24.91
C GLN A 230 -1.52 6.60 26.40
N ALA A 231 -1.77 7.62 27.22
CA ALA A 231 -1.58 7.55 28.66
C ALA A 231 -2.48 6.49 29.31
N ALA A 232 -3.71 6.31 28.82
CA ALA A 232 -4.58 5.23 29.26
C ALA A 232 -4.01 3.84 28.92
N VAL A 233 -3.45 3.64 27.72
CA VAL A 233 -2.75 2.40 27.36
C VAL A 233 -1.56 2.15 28.27
N LEU A 234 -0.75 3.17 28.57
CA LEU A 234 0.40 3.02 29.47
C LEU A 234 -0.02 2.60 30.89
N ARG A 235 -1.11 3.17 31.43
CA ARG A 235 -1.69 2.72 32.71
C ARG A 235 -2.19 1.28 32.63
N ALA A 236 -2.86 0.89 31.55
CA ALA A 236 -3.33 -0.48 31.35
C ALA A 236 -2.14 -1.46 31.31
N ARG A 237 -1.05 -1.13 30.62
CA ARG A 237 0.18 -1.94 30.59
C ARG A 237 0.79 -2.15 31.97
N GLN A 238 0.85 -1.10 32.78
CA GLN A 238 1.32 -1.22 34.17
C GLN A 238 0.46 -2.21 34.96
N ASN A 239 -0.85 -2.16 34.79
CA ASN A 239 -1.76 -3.12 35.42
C ASN A 239 -1.59 -4.54 34.87
N GLN A 240 -1.34 -4.71 33.56
CA GLN A 240 -1.04 -6.02 32.98
C GLN A 240 0.23 -6.62 33.59
N ILE A 241 1.30 -5.84 33.70
CA ILE A 241 2.57 -6.27 34.30
C ILE A 241 2.39 -6.63 35.78
N ALA A 242 1.69 -5.78 36.54
CA ALA A 242 1.49 -5.98 37.97
C ALA A 242 0.66 -7.23 38.30
N ASN A 243 -0.26 -7.62 37.41
CA ASN A 243 -1.13 -8.78 37.59
C ASN A 243 -0.62 -10.05 36.88
N GLN A 244 0.48 -9.97 36.14
CA GLN A 244 1.04 -11.14 35.47
C GLN A 244 1.76 -12.04 36.48
N PRO A 245 1.45 -13.35 36.51
CA PRO A 245 2.21 -14.30 37.31
C PRO A 245 3.70 -14.28 36.97
N PRO A 246 4.63 -14.18 37.95
CA PRO A 246 6.07 -14.10 37.68
C PRO A 246 6.63 -15.28 36.88
N ASP A 247 6.01 -16.45 36.99
CA ASP A 247 6.36 -17.69 36.30
C ASP A 247 5.88 -17.76 34.85
N ARG A 248 5.06 -16.80 34.39
CA ARG A 248 4.51 -16.72 33.03
C ARG A 248 4.77 -15.36 32.36
N MET A 249 5.83 -14.67 32.76
CA MET A 249 6.12 -13.32 32.27
C MET A 249 6.45 -13.29 30.77
N ASP A 250 6.97 -14.39 30.23
CA ASP A 250 7.24 -14.61 28.82
C ASP A 250 5.96 -14.66 27.94
N GLU A 251 4.82 -14.99 28.54
CA GLU A 251 3.53 -15.00 27.86
C GLU A 251 2.83 -13.62 27.84
N LEU A 252 3.40 -12.62 28.51
CA LEU A 252 2.78 -11.31 28.66
C LEU A 252 2.77 -10.53 27.34
N VAL A 253 1.59 -10.44 26.72
CA VAL A 253 1.36 -9.54 25.58
C VAL A 253 0.73 -8.24 26.06
N LEU A 254 1.53 -7.17 26.03
CA LEU A 254 1.07 -5.83 26.40
C LEU A 254 0.08 -5.29 25.37
N GLN A 255 -0.91 -4.54 25.85
CA GLN A 255 -1.85 -3.82 25.00
C GLN A 255 -1.08 -2.96 23.98
N PRO A 256 -1.41 -3.00 22.68
CA PRO A 256 -0.75 -2.15 21.69
C PRO A 256 -1.02 -0.66 21.97
N GLY A 257 -0.05 0.18 21.59
CA GLY A 257 -0.18 1.63 21.68
C GLY A 257 -1.23 2.16 20.72
N VAL A 258 -1.66 3.41 20.92
CA VAL A 258 -2.41 4.11 19.87
C VAL A 258 -1.46 4.53 18.75
N LYS A 259 -1.99 4.71 17.52
CA LYS A 259 -1.21 5.22 16.38
C LYS A 259 -0.51 6.54 16.76
N ASP A 260 0.67 6.77 16.21
CA ASP A 260 1.31 8.09 16.23
C ASP A 260 0.38 9.18 15.72
N PHE A 261 0.50 10.36 16.32
CA PHE A 261 -0.35 11.48 16.00
C PHE A 261 -0.08 11.90 14.55
N ASP A 262 -1.12 11.79 13.74
CA ASP A 262 -1.10 11.99 12.30
C ASP A 262 -2.30 12.89 11.95
N PRO A 263 -2.09 14.20 11.80
CA PRO A 263 -3.17 15.16 11.83
C PRO A 263 -4.01 15.12 10.54
N LYS A 264 -5.33 15.24 10.68
CA LYS A 264 -6.29 15.26 9.56
C LYS A 264 -6.26 16.58 8.81
N MET A 265 -5.30 16.66 7.89
CA MET A 265 -4.94 17.83 7.09
C MET A 265 -4.86 17.55 5.59
N ASP A 266 -5.55 16.51 5.13
CA ASP A 266 -5.45 16.00 3.77
C ASP A 266 -5.60 17.11 2.70
N GLN A 267 -6.58 18.03 2.83
CA GLN A 267 -6.72 19.13 1.86
C GLN A 267 -5.50 20.07 1.88
N THR A 268 -5.02 20.42 3.06
CA THR A 268 -3.84 21.29 3.20
C THR A 268 -2.61 20.63 2.57
N GLN A 269 -2.35 19.37 2.93
CA GLN A 269 -1.22 18.60 2.39
C GLN A 269 -1.32 18.39 0.87
N LEU A 270 -2.50 18.07 0.35
CA LEU A 270 -2.72 17.92 -1.10
C LEU A 270 -2.52 19.26 -1.83
N PHE A 271 -2.97 20.37 -1.24
CA PHE A 271 -2.80 21.70 -1.82
C PHE A 271 -1.34 22.13 -1.85
N ASP A 272 -0.59 21.89 -0.77
CA ASP A 272 0.84 22.18 -0.71
C ASP A 272 1.63 21.31 -1.70
N ALA A 273 1.34 20.00 -1.76
CA ALA A 273 1.92 19.12 -2.77
C ALA A 273 1.61 19.56 -4.21
N ALA A 274 0.40 20.06 -4.45
CA ALA A 274 0.00 20.58 -5.76
C ALA A 274 0.76 21.86 -6.13
N LYS A 275 1.00 22.75 -5.16
CA LYS A 275 1.82 23.95 -5.35
C LYS A 275 3.27 23.60 -5.64
N GLU A 276 3.83 22.68 -4.87
CA GLU A 276 5.20 22.18 -5.06
C GLU A 276 5.38 21.61 -6.46
N PHE A 277 4.51 20.68 -6.87
CA PHE A 277 4.53 20.14 -8.23
C PHE A 277 4.36 21.23 -9.30
N GLY A 278 3.46 22.19 -9.08
CA GLY A 278 3.24 23.31 -9.99
C GLY A 278 4.48 24.16 -10.19
N LYS A 279 5.19 24.50 -9.10
CA LYS A 279 6.47 25.23 -9.14
C LYS A 279 7.51 24.43 -9.93
N ASP A 280 7.70 23.16 -9.58
CA ASP A 280 8.70 22.30 -10.22
C ASP A 280 8.41 22.09 -11.73
N TYR A 281 7.14 22.03 -12.12
CA TYR A 281 6.72 21.87 -13.52
C TYR A 281 6.91 23.15 -14.36
N HIS A 282 6.63 24.33 -13.79
CA HIS A 282 6.69 25.61 -14.53
C HIS A 282 8.09 26.24 -14.54
N ASP A 283 8.78 26.22 -13.39
CA ASP A 283 10.01 26.97 -13.17
C ASP A 283 11.27 26.10 -13.32
N GLY A 284 11.11 24.77 -13.43
CA GLY A 284 12.21 23.82 -13.44
C GLY A 284 12.81 23.59 -12.04
N TYR A 285 14.08 23.16 -11.98
CA TYR A 285 14.76 22.81 -10.72
C TYR A 285 14.65 23.94 -9.68
N ARG A 286 14.27 23.58 -8.44
CA ARG A 286 14.37 24.45 -7.27
C ARG A 286 15.84 24.91 -7.13
N ILE A 287 16.12 26.15 -7.51
CA ILE A 287 17.25 26.86 -6.91
C ILE A 287 16.76 27.22 -5.50
N PRO A 288 17.34 26.69 -4.42
CA PRO A 288 16.88 27.01 -3.08
C PRO A 288 16.99 28.51 -2.86
N ASP A 289 15.85 29.15 -2.58
CA ASP A 289 15.73 30.60 -2.46
C ASP A 289 16.53 31.15 -1.25
N ASN A 290 16.99 30.27 -0.33
CA ASN A 290 17.92 30.59 0.74
C ASN A 290 18.65 29.35 1.30
N LEU A 291 19.70 29.60 2.10
CA LEU A 291 20.56 28.60 2.72
C LEU A 291 19.82 27.66 3.70
N ALA A 292 18.74 28.11 4.34
CA ALA A 292 17.97 27.30 5.27
C ALA A 292 17.16 26.22 4.55
N GLN A 293 16.62 26.53 3.36
CA GLN A 293 15.95 25.56 2.50
C GLN A 293 16.93 24.49 2.00
N LEU A 294 18.14 24.89 1.59
CA LEU A 294 19.21 23.96 1.20
C LEU A 294 19.59 23.02 2.36
N VAL A 295 19.72 23.54 3.57
CA VAL A 295 20.01 22.72 4.76
C VAL A 295 18.85 21.78 5.08
N LEU A 296 17.59 22.23 4.98
CA LEU A 296 16.43 21.37 5.18
C LEU A 296 16.39 20.22 4.15
N ASP A 297 16.65 20.53 2.88
CA ASP A 297 16.58 19.58 1.77
C ASP A 297 17.78 18.60 1.76
N THR A 298 18.93 18.99 2.34
CA THR A 298 20.17 18.19 2.32
C THR A 298 20.48 17.49 3.64
N VAL A 299 20.09 18.06 4.79
CA VAL A 299 20.50 17.60 6.14
C VAL A 299 19.42 16.79 6.84
N LEU A 300 18.15 16.89 6.45
CA LEU A 300 17.06 16.07 7.01
C LEU A 300 16.74 14.80 6.18
N GLN A 301 17.51 14.51 5.14
CA GLN A 301 17.50 13.16 4.57
C GLN A 301 18.25 12.23 5.55
N PRO A 302 17.63 11.15 6.05
CA PRO A 302 18.34 10.18 6.86
C PRO A 302 19.44 9.56 6.01
N VAL A 303 20.67 9.56 6.53
CA VAL A 303 21.81 8.78 6.02
C VAL A 303 21.39 7.31 5.94
#